data_AF-A0A4S5CLU9-F1
#
_entry.id   AF-A0A4S5CLU9-F1
#
_cell.length_a   1.000
_cell.length_b   1.000
_cell.length_c   1.000
_cell.angle_alpha   90.00
_cell.angle_beta   90.00
_cell.angle_gamma   90.00
#
_symmetry.space_group_name_H-M   'P 1'
#
loop_
_entity.id
_entity.type
_entity.pdbx_description
1 polymer ?
#
loop_
_entity_poly.entity_id
_entity_poly.type
_entity_poly.pdbx_seq_one_letter_code
_entity_poly.pdbx_strand_id
1 'polypeptide(L)'
;MPVDVVGSLGAESAFAAFEEERKQIQAGIDAVVLTIDALETKMNELRSLKRTKAILTDFREHYAASRIALQLHPVPTKNMQLASRPSLSGSGGPRSILAYYAAIWRTVQGKSGTYDVPVVIDSPNQQAQDDLNLPAVLSFIAKDLPTGMQLIVGLETPTNFSFDREVILTQKYGMLIETDWEATLALVTPLLRKMYDATLAQSRKHPVKAPRLGRCR
;
A
#
# COMPACT_ATOMS: atom_id res chain seq x y z
N MET A 1 -50.93 8.62 57.66
CA MET A 1 -50.80 7.59 56.61
C MET A 1 -50.68 8.18 55.19
N PRO A 2 -49.73 9.11 54.89
CA PRO A 2 -49.31 9.28 53.49
C PRO A 2 -47.78 9.26 53.24
N VAL A 3 -46.94 9.22 54.28
CA VAL A 3 -45.48 9.39 54.11
C VAL A 3 -44.80 8.12 53.58
N ASP A 4 -45.29 6.93 53.96
CA ASP A 4 -44.72 5.65 53.52
C ASP A 4 -44.96 5.33 52.04
N VAL A 5 -46.05 5.81 51.45
CA VAL A 5 -46.42 5.52 50.05
C VAL A 5 -45.58 6.36 49.07
N VAL A 6 -45.18 7.57 49.46
CA VAL A 6 -44.33 8.45 48.64
C VAL A 6 -42.88 7.97 48.62
N GLY A 7 -42.39 7.42 49.74
CA GLY A 7 -41.07 6.78 49.82
C GLY A 7 -40.99 5.50 48.98
N SER A 8 -42.06 4.69 48.94
CA SER A 8 -42.07 3.45 48.15
C SER A 8 -42.15 3.70 46.64
N LEU A 9 -42.91 4.71 46.19
CA LEU A 9 -42.98 5.10 44.77
C LEU A 9 -41.67 5.74 44.24
N GLY A 10 -40.99 6.54 45.07
CA GLY A 10 -39.68 7.09 44.73
C GLY A 10 -38.59 6.02 44.65
N ALA A 11 -38.64 5.02 45.55
CA ALA A 11 -37.74 3.88 45.53
C ALA A 11 -37.95 3.01 44.27
N GLU A 12 -39.20 2.67 43.92
CA GLU A 12 -39.51 1.92 42.69
C GLU A 12 -39.02 2.63 41.43
N SER A 13 -39.23 3.95 41.33
CA SER A 13 -38.78 4.73 40.18
C SER A 13 -37.25 4.75 40.08
N ALA A 14 -36.53 4.83 41.20
CA ALA A 14 -35.07 4.79 41.21
C ALA A 14 -34.55 3.40 40.82
N PHE A 15 -35.15 2.32 41.33
CA PHE A 15 -34.81 0.95 40.94
C PHE A 15 -35.05 0.69 39.46
N ALA A 16 -36.16 1.19 38.91
CA ALA A 16 -36.46 1.07 37.47
C ALA A 16 -35.41 1.79 36.61
N ALA A 17 -34.98 2.99 37.02
CA ALA A 17 -33.93 3.73 36.34
C ALA A 17 -32.57 3.00 36.37
N PHE A 18 -32.19 2.44 37.52
CA PHE A 18 -30.95 1.67 37.65
C PHE A 18 -30.97 0.35 36.85
N GLU A 19 -32.11 -0.34 36.81
CA GLU A 19 -32.25 -1.55 35.98
C GLU A 19 -32.17 -1.22 34.49
N GLU A 20 -32.73 -0.09 34.06
CA GLU A 20 -32.63 0.37 32.68
C GLU A 20 -31.19 0.73 32.30
N GLU A 21 -30.49 1.51 33.14
CA GLU A 21 -29.06 1.80 32.93
C GLU A 21 -28.22 0.51 32.91
N ARG A 22 -28.47 -0.43 33.82
CA ARG A 22 -27.78 -1.72 33.85
C ARG A 22 -27.99 -2.50 32.56
N LYS A 23 -29.22 -2.54 32.04
CA LYS A 23 -29.53 -3.19 30.75
C LYS A 23 -28.81 -2.52 29.59
N GLN A 24 -28.78 -1.19 29.57
CA GLN A 24 -28.07 -0.44 28.52
C GLN A 24 -26.57 -0.70 28.54
N ILE A 25 -25.96 -0.69 29.73
CA ILE A 25 -24.53 -1.01 29.90
C ILE A 25 -24.27 -2.45 29.49
N GLN A 26 -25.10 -3.41 29.91
CA GLN A 26 -24.95 -4.82 29.54
C GLN A 26 -25.05 -5.02 28.03
N ALA A 27 -26.02 -4.39 27.36
CA ALA A 27 -26.15 -4.43 25.91
C ALA A 27 -24.90 -3.84 25.21
N GLY A 28 -24.33 -2.77 25.75
CA GLY A 28 -23.07 -2.20 25.27
C GLY A 28 -21.88 -3.15 25.44
N ILE A 29 -21.78 -3.83 26.59
CA ILE A 29 -20.75 -4.85 26.84
C ILE A 29 -20.89 -6.00 25.85
N ASP A 30 -22.09 -6.52 25.66
CA ASP A 30 -22.34 -7.66 24.77
C ASP A 30 -21.97 -7.30 23.31
N ALA A 31 -22.31 -6.09 22.85
CA ALA A 31 -21.92 -5.61 21.52
C ALA A 31 -20.39 -5.50 21.33
N VAL A 32 -19.68 -5.03 22.36
CA VAL A 32 -18.22 -4.96 22.34
C VAL A 32 -17.60 -6.35 22.35
N VAL A 33 -18.11 -7.28 23.16
CA VAL A 33 -17.64 -8.67 23.20
C VAL A 33 -17.79 -9.34 21.84
N LEU A 34 -18.94 -9.20 21.18
CA LEU A 34 -19.14 -9.72 19.83
C LEU A 34 -18.15 -9.14 18.81
N THR A 35 -17.81 -7.85 18.96
CA THR A 35 -16.81 -7.21 18.11
C THR A 35 -15.41 -7.76 18.36
N ILE A 36 -15.05 -8.02 19.63
CA ILE A 36 -13.78 -8.65 20.00
C ILE A 36 -13.69 -10.04 19.39
N ASP A 37 -14.71 -10.88 19.57
CA ASP A 37 -14.73 -12.25 19.03
C ASP A 37 -14.57 -12.28 17.51
N ALA A 38 -15.24 -11.36 16.81
CA ALA A 38 -15.11 -11.21 15.36
C ALA A 38 -13.69 -10.79 14.94
N LEU A 39 -13.06 -9.87 15.68
CA LEU A 39 -11.69 -9.42 15.41
C LEU A 39 -10.67 -10.51 15.74
N GLU A 40 -10.85 -11.27 16.81
CA GLU A 40 -10.00 -12.40 17.16
C GLU A 40 -10.07 -13.50 16.10
N THR A 41 -11.27 -13.83 15.64
CA THR A 41 -11.48 -14.77 14.53
C THR A 41 -10.71 -14.32 13.29
N LYS A 42 -10.87 -13.06 12.88
CA LYS A 42 -10.15 -12.48 11.74
C LYS A 42 -8.63 -12.49 11.94
N MET A 43 -8.15 -12.20 13.15
CA MET A 43 -6.72 -12.23 13.47
C MET A 43 -6.15 -13.65 13.34
N ASN A 44 -6.88 -14.66 13.80
CA ASN A 44 -6.50 -16.06 13.70
C ASN A 44 -6.44 -16.53 12.24
N GLU A 45 -7.41 -16.14 11.41
CA GLU A 45 -7.41 -16.42 9.98
C GLU A 45 -6.19 -15.80 9.27
N LEU A 46 -5.91 -14.52 9.56
CA LEU A 46 -4.80 -13.78 8.97
C LEU A 46 -3.43 -14.33 9.37
N ARG A 47 -3.30 -14.87 10.58
CA ARG A 47 -2.07 -15.49 11.12
C ARG A 47 -1.97 -16.99 10.84
N SER A 48 -2.98 -17.60 10.21
CA SER A 48 -3.01 -19.04 10.01
C SER A 48 -1.83 -19.55 9.17
N LEU A 49 -1.24 -20.68 9.58
CA LEU A 49 -0.15 -21.33 8.84
C LEU A 49 -0.58 -21.72 7.42
N LYS A 50 -1.87 -22.05 7.23
CA LYS A 50 -2.46 -22.34 5.93
C LYS A 50 -2.34 -21.14 4.99
N ARG A 51 -2.70 -19.94 5.47
CA ARG A 51 -2.58 -18.69 4.70
C ARG A 51 -1.12 -18.39 4.37
N THR A 52 -0.21 -18.49 5.35
CA THR A 52 1.22 -18.27 5.13
C THR A 52 1.79 -19.20 4.06
N LYS A 53 1.43 -20.49 4.09
CA LYS A 53 1.86 -21.44 3.06
C LYS A 53 1.31 -21.08 1.68
N ALA A 54 0.05 -20.70 1.58
CA ALA A 54 -0.56 -20.30 0.31
C ALA A 54 0.14 -19.08 -0.30
N ILE A 55 0.41 -18.04 0.51
CA ILE A 55 1.15 -16.83 0.09
C ILE A 55 2.55 -17.19 -0.41
N LEU A 56 3.28 -18.04 0.32
CA LEU A 56 4.62 -18.44 -0.06
C LEU A 56 4.64 -19.30 -1.34
N THR A 57 3.65 -20.17 -1.53
CA THR A 57 3.52 -20.95 -2.76
C THR A 57 3.30 -20.03 -3.95
N ASP A 58 2.32 -19.12 -3.87
CA ASP A 58 2.00 -18.15 -4.93
C ASP A 58 3.23 -17.31 -5.32
N PHE A 59 3.92 -16.76 -4.32
CA PHE A 59 5.17 -16.02 -4.53
C PHE A 59 6.24 -16.85 -5.26
N ARG A 60 6.47 -18.11 -4.84
CA ARG A 60 7.52 -18.97 -5.39
C ARG A 60 7.23 -19.41 -6.83
N GLU A 61 5.97 -19.71 -7.12
CA GLU A 61 5.52 -20.07 -8.47
C GLU A 61 5.68 -18.88 -9.42
N HIS A 62 5.22 -17.70 -9.01
CA HIS A 62 5.37 -16.49 -9.80
C HIS A 62 6.82 -16.05 -9.98
N TYR A 63 7.66 -16.20 -8.96
CA TYR A 63 9.09 -15.92 -9.09
C TYR A 63 9.77 -16.87 -10.08
N ALA A 64 9.47 -18.17 -10.03
CA ALA A 64 10.01 -19.14 -10.98
C ALA A 64 9.60 -18.80 -12.42
N ALA A 65 8.31 -18.51 -12.65
CA ALA A 65 7.79 -18.11 -13.95
C ALA A 65 8.44 -16.82 -14.47
N SER A 66 8.57 -15.81 -13.61
CA SER A 66 9.16 -14.51 -13.97
C SER A 66 10.64 -14.63 -14.35
N ARG A 67 11.39 -15.52 -13.69
CA ARG A 67 12.80 -15.79 -14.08
C ARG A 67 12.91 -16.38 -15.48
N ILE A 68 12.01 -17.27 -15.85
CA ILE A 68 11.98 -17.87 -17.19
C ILE A 68 11.67 -16.79 -18.23
N ALA A 69 10.65 -15.97 -17.98
CA ALA A 69 10.25 -14.89 -18.88
C ALA A 69 11.38 -13.86 -19.08
N LEU A 70 12.18 -13.60 -18.04
CA LEU A 70 13.35 -12.71 -18.08
C LEU A 70 14.66 -13.40 -18.52
N GLN A 71 14.58 -14.61 -19.06
CA GLN A 71 15.72 -15.38 -19.59
C GLN A 71 16.84 -15.58 -18.56
N LEU A 72 16.47 -15.84 -17.31
CA LEU A 72 17.40 -16.15 -16.22
C LEU A 72 17.49 -17.65 -16.01
N HIS A 73 18.65 -18.11 -15.53
CA HIS A 73 18.81 -19.48 -15.10
C HIS A 73 17.81 -19.85 -13.98
N PRO A 74 17.20 -21.04 -14.04
CA PRO A 74 16.35 -21.55 -12.96
C PRO A 74 17.13 -21.64 -11.65
N VAL A 75 16.44 -21.35 -10.54
CA VAL A 75 16.99 -21.50 -9.19
C VAL A 75 15.99 -22.25 -8.32
N PRO A 76 16.44 -23.03 -7.32
CA PRO A 76 15.53 -23.66 -6.37
C PRO A 76 14.72 -22.62 -5.60
N THR A 77 13.39 -22.63 -5.74
CA THR A 77 12.50 -21.66 -5.08
C THR A 77 11.86 -22.19 -3.80
N LYS A 78 11.96 -23.51 -3.53
CA LYS A 78 11.27 -24.20 -2.42
C LYS A 78 11.43 -23.54 -1.05
N ASN A 79 12.63 -23.03 -0.75
CA ASN A 79 12.95 -22.43 0.54
C ASN A 79 13.03 -20.90 0.51
N MET A 80 12.68 -20.28 -0.62
CA MET A 80 12.76 -18.83 -0.77
C MET A 80 11.73 -18.15 0.13
N GLN A 81 12.16 -17.09 0.80
CA GLN A 81 11.32 -16.24 1.64
C GLN A 81 11.03 -14.92 0.93
N LEU A 82 9.91 -14.28 1.25
CA LEU A 82 9.60 -12.95 0.70
C LEU A 82 10.69 -11.92 1.04
N ALA A 83 11.35 -12.02 2.19
CA ALA A 83 12.41 -11.08 2.59
C ALA A 83 13.79 -11.39 1.98
N SER A 84 13.94 -12.51 1.25
CA SER A 84 15.22 -12.93 0.68
C SER A 84 15.42 -12.33 -0.71
N ARG A 85 15.76 -11.05 -0.76
CA ARG A 85 16.08 -10.37 -2.02
C ARG A 85 17.26 -11.07 -2.72
N PRO A 86 17.15 -11.39 -4.03
CA PRO A 86 18.25 -11.98 -4.77
C PRO A 86 19.48 -11.08 -4.79
N SER A 87 20.66 -11.70 -4.65
CA SER A 87 21.97 -11.07 -4.79
C SER A 87 22.72 -11.71 -5.96
N LEU A 88 22.29 -11.40 -7.18
CA LEU A 88 22.97 -11.81 -8.40
C LEU A 88 23.78 -10.64 -8.97
N SER A 89 25.02 -10.88 -9.36
CA SER A 89 25.90 -9.90 -10.02
C SER A 89 25.85 -10.04 -11.54
N GLY A 90 26.40 -9.06 -12.25
CA GLY A 90 26.45 -9.04 -13.72
C GLY A 90 25.10 -8.71 -14.37
N SER A 91 24.98 -9.01 -15.67
CA SER A 91 23.80 -8.67 -16.50
C SER A 91 22.50 -9.35 -16.04
N GLY A 92 22.59 -10.47 -15.33
CA GLY A 92 21.41 -11.14 -14.75
C GLY A 92 20.89 -10.46 -13.47
N GLY A 93 21.67 -9.61 -12.82
CA GLY A 93 21.34 -8.97 -11.55
C GLY A 93 20.03 -8.17 -11.60
N PRO A 94 19.94 -7.13 -12.46
CA PRO A 94 18.73 -6.31 -12.59
C PRO A 94 17.48 -7.13 -12.94
N ARG A 95 17.60 -8.07 -13.88
CA ARG A 95 16.51 -8.98 -14.27
C ARG A 95 16.05 -9.87 -13.11
N SER A 96 16.98 -10.37 -12.30
CA SER A 96 16.63 -11.20 -11.13
C SER A 96 15.88 -10.40 -10.06
N ILE A 97 16.21 -9.12 -9.92
CA ILE A 97 15.52 -8.18 -9.04
C ILE A 97 14.11 -7.90 -9.58
N LEU A 98 13.96 -7.68 -10.89
CA LEU A 98 12.66 -7.48 -11.53
C LEU A 98 11.75 -8.71 -11.37
N ALA A 99 12.26 -9.93 -11.59
CA ALA A 99 11.50 -11.17 -11.34
C ALA A 99 11.00 -11.25 -9.89
N TYR A 100 11.86 -10.90 -8.94
CA TYR A 100 11.54 -10.94 -7.52
C TYR A 100 10.43 -9.94 -7.14
N TYR A 101 10.54 -8.69 -7.60
CA TYR A 101 9.51 -7.70 -7.34
C TYR A 101 8.20 -7.98 -8.06
N ALA A 102 8.23 -8.50 -9.30
CA ALA A 102 7.03 -8.93 -10.00
C ALA A 102 6.27 -10.02 -9.21
N ALA A 103 7.00 -10.98 -8.64
CA ALA A 103 6.40 -12.00 -7.78
C ALA A 103 5.78 -11.40 -6.50
N ILE A 104 6.43 -10.40 -5.89
CA ILE A 104 5.86 -9.66 -4.74
C ILE A 104 4.58 -8.93 -5.16
N TRP A 105 4.62 -8.13 -6.22
CA TRP A 105 3.46 -7.37 -6.68
C TRP A 105 2.28 -8.28 -7.01
N ARG A 106 2.54 -9.43 -7.63
CA ARG A 106 1.52 -10.42 -7.90
C ARG A 106 0.92 -11.01 -6.63
N THR A 107 1.75 -11.30 -5.64
CA THR A 107 1.31 -11.81 -4.32
C THR A 107 0.49 -10.75 -3.57
N VAL A 108 0.83 -9.46 -3.71
CA VAL A 108 0.16 -8.33 -3.05
C VAL A 108 -1.14 -7.92 -3.76
N GLN A 109 -1.21 -7.99 -5.08
CA GLN A 109 -2.46 -7.73 -5.82
C GLN A 109 -3.37 -8.96 -5.93
N GLY A 110 -2.85 -10.14 -5.60
CA GLY A 110 -3.63 -11.37 -5.53
C GLY A 110 -4.65 -11.35 -4.40
N LYS A 111 -5.37 -12.47 -4.24
CA LYS A 111 -6.47 -12.64 -3.27
C LYS A 111 -6.11 -12.36 -1.79
N SER A 112 -4.82 -12.23 -1.48
CA SER A 112 -4.29 -12.14 -0.13
C SER A 112 -3.79 -10.75 0.28
N GLY A 113 -3.61 -9.81 -0.66
CA GLY A 113 -3.08 -8.48 -0.35
C GLY A 113 -4.13 -7.38 -0.38
N THR A 114 -3.68 -6.16 -0.08
CA THR A 114 -4.52 -5.15 0.60
C THR A 114 -4.44 -3.75 0.03
N TYR A 115 -3.56 -3.48 -0.93
CA TYR A 115 -3.37 -2.14 -1.50
C TYR A 115 -2.69 -2.17 -2.87
N ASP A 116 -3.11 -1.25 -3.74
CA ASP A 116 -2.51 -1.02 -5.05
C ASP A 116 -1.37 0.00 -4.91
N VAL A 117 -0.17 -0.35 -5.38
CA VAL A 117 1.00 0.53 -5.37
C VAL A 117 1.38 0.87 -6.81
N PRO A 118 1.57 2.15 -7.15
CA PRO A 118 2.16 2.52 -8.44
C PRO A 118 3.60 2.00 -8.52
N VAL A 119 3.93 1.36 -9.64
CA VAL A 119 5.26 0.85 -9.92
C VAL A 119 5.93 1.77 -10.92
N VAL A 120 7.11 2.26 -10.55
CA VAL A 120 7.97 3.07 -11.42
C VAL A 120 9.20 2.25 -11.78
N ILE A 121 9.39 1.99 -13.07
CA ILE A 121 10.59 1.35 -13.61
C ILE A 121 11.35 2.41 -14.40
N ASP A 122 12.40 2.94 -13.81
CA ASP A 122 13.27 3.92 -14.47
C ASP A 122 14.34 3.20 -15.30
N SER A 123 14.27 3.39 -16.61
CA SER A 123 15.29 3.00 -17.59
C SER A 123 15.68 1.51 -17.47
N PRO A 124 14.84 0.58 -17.96
CA PRO A 124 15.13 -0.86 -17.90
C PRO A 124 16.43 -1.26 -18.62
N ASN A 125 16.98 -0.40 -19.49
CA ASN A 125 18.27 -0.57 -20.16
C ASN A 125 19.39 0.25 -19.51
N GLN A 126 19.69 0.05 -18.21
CA GLN A 126 20.79 0.79 -17.59
C GLN A 126 22.14 0.37 -18.21
N GLN A 127 22.86 1.35 -18.78
CA GLN A 127 24.23 1.23 -19.31
C GLN A 127 24.39 0.48 -20.64
N ALA A 128 23.32 0.30 -21.44
CA ALA A 128 23.36 -0.31 -22.79
C ALA A 128 24.04 -1.70 -22.85
N GLN A 129 24.15 -2.39 -21.70
CA GLN A 129 24.91 -3.63 -21.59
C GLN A 129 24.03 -4.88 -21.86
N ASP A 130 22.71 -4.72 -21.93
CA ASP A 130 21.75 -5.83 -21.98
C ASP A 130 20.81 -5.79 -23.20
N ASP A 131 21.26 -5.20 -24.33
CA ASP A 131 20.47 -5.09 -25.57
C ASP A 131 19.91 -6.45 -26.06
N LEU A 132 20.62 -7.54 -25.81
CA LEU A 132 20.16 -8.90 -26.11
C LEU A 132 18.91 -9.29 -25.31
N ASN A 133 18.83 -8.89 -24.04
CA ASN A 133 17.73 -9.28 -23.14
C ASN A 133 16.69 -8.15 -22.97
N LEU A 134 16.98 -6.94 -23.43
CA LEU A 134 16.08 -5.80 -23.37
C LEU A 134 14.69 -6.10 -23.98
N PRO A 135 14.56 -6.78 -25.13
CA PRO A 135 13.25 -7.17 -25.66
C PRO A 135 12.46 -8.07 -24.69
N ALA A 136 13.13 -8.98 -23.98
CA ALA A 136 12.50 -9.84 -22.99
C ALA A 136 12.06 -9.04 -21.76
N VAL A 137 12.88 -8.09 -21.30
CA VAL A 137 12.55 -7.19 -20.19
C VAL A 137 11.34 -6.31 -20.54
N LEU A 138 11.34 -5.69 -21.72
CA LEU A 138 10.23 -4.83 -22.16
C LEU A 138 8.94 -5.65 -22.39
N SER A 139 9.05 -6.85 -22.97
CA SER A 139 7.90 -7.76 -23.10
C SER A 139 7.34 -8.13 -21.74
N PHE A 140 8.21 -8.46 -20.78
CA PHE A 140 7.81 -8.83 -19.42
C PHE A 140 7.10 -7.67 -18.72
N ILE A 141 7.67 -6.46 -18.80
CA ILE A 141 7.08 -5.26 -18.23
C ILE A 141 5.70 -4.96 -18.83
N ALA A 142 5.55 -5.11 -20.15
CA ALA A 142 4.32 -4.78 -20.84
C ALA A 142 3.21 -5.85 -20.69
N LYS A 143 3.56 -7.13 -20.47
CA LYS A 143 2.60 -8.25 -20.59
C LYS A 143 2.47 -9.11 -19.34
N ASP A 144 3.53 -9.27 -18.56
CA ASP A 144 3.60 -10.27 -17.49
C ASP A 144 3.45 -9.67 -16.09
N LEU A 145 3.52 -8.33 -15.96
CA LEU A 145 3.22 -7.65 -14.71
C LEU A 145 1.72 -7.74 -14.35
N PRO A 146 1.37 -7.69 -13.04
CA PRO A 146 -0.01 -7.83 -12.59
C PRO A 146 -1.00 -6.85 -13.26
N THR A 147 -2.14 -7.37 -13.71
CA THR A 147 -3.23 -6.57 -14.29
C THR A 147 -3.86 -5.63 -13.26
N GLY A 148 -4.13 -4.38 -13.66
CA GLY A 148 -4.70 -3.35 -12.78
C GLY A 148 -3.65 -2.53 -12.02
N MET A 149 -2.37 -2.93 -12.08
CA MET A 149 -1.27 -2.14 -11.54
C MET A 149 -1.07 -0.84 -12.33
N GLN A 150 -0.96 0.29 -11.63
CA GLN A 150 -0.47 1.51 -12.25
C GLN A 150 1.04 1.35 -12.50
N LEU A 151 1.42 1.29 -13.76
CA LEU A 151 2.81 1.14 -14.20
C LEU A 151 3.27 2.41 -14.90
N ILE A 152 4.42 2.93 -14.49
CA ILE A 152 5.12 4.07 -15.11
C ILE A 152 6.51 3.57 -15.50
N VAL A 153 6.84 3.64 -16.79
CA VAL A 153 8.14 3.17 -17.30
C VAL A 153 8.85 4.31 -17.99
N GLY A 154 10.08 4.59 -17.58
CA GLY A 154 10.99 5.47 -18.32
C GLY A 154 11.72 4.66 -19.38
N LEU A 155 11.58 5.05 -20.65
CA LEU A 155 12.27 4.43 -21.78
C LEU A 155 13.16 5.46 -22.48
N GLU A 156 14.39 5.05 -22.78
CA GLU A 156 15.33 5.88 -23.56
C GLU A 156 15.16 5.68 -25.07
N THR A 157 14.65 4.51 -25.47
CA THR A 157 14.43 4.14 -26.87
C THR A 157 12.95 3.83 -27.13
N PRO A 158 12.44 4.15 -28.34
CA PRO A 158 11.09 3.78 -28.73
C PRO A 158 10.86 2.27 -28.62
N THR A 159 9.63 1.88 -28.31
CA THR A 159 9.24 0.48 -28.21
C THR A 159 7.96 0.20 -28.97
N ASN A 160 7.83 -1.03 -29.47
CA ASN A 160 6.63 -1.50 -30.16
C ASN A 160 5.60 -2.10 -29.19
N PHE A 161 5.87 -2.09 -27.88
CA PHE A 161 4.90 -2.53 -26.88
C PHE A 161 3.89 -1.41 -26.61
N SER A 162 2.62 -1.79 -26.54
CA SER A 162 1.51 -0.85 -26.29
C SER A 162 1.45 -0.50 -24.80
N PHE A 163 1.46 0.79 -24.50
CA PHE A 163 1.13 1.35 -23.19
C PHE A 163 -0.12 2.22 -23.33
N ASP A 164 -0.91 2.33 -22.26
CA ASP A 164 -2.17 3.09 -22.29
C ASP A 164 -1.95 4.59 -22.54
N ARG A 165 -0.79 5.10 -22.14
CA ARG A 165 -0.35 6.48 -22.39
C ARG A 165 1.14 6.52 -22.65
N GLU A 166 1.54 7.40 -23.54
CA GLU A 166 2.94 7.71 -23.84
C GLU A 166 3.16 9.21 -23.66
N VAL A 167 4.27 9.59 -23.02
CA VAL A 167 4.70 10.98 -22.88
C VAL A 167 6.12 11.07 -23.40
N ILE A 168 6.31 11.79 -24.50
CA ILE A 168 7.61 11.97 -25.14
C ILE A 168 8.23 13.27 -24.62
N LEU A 169 9.30 13.16 -23.84
CA LEU A 169 10.03 14.31 -23.33
C LEU A 169 10.98 14.84 -24.41
N THR A 170 10.75 16.07 -24.86
CA THR A 170 11.51 16.69 -25.96
C THR A 170 12.45 17.81 -25.50
N GLN A 171 12.27 18.32 -24.27
CA GLN A 171 13.05 19.45 -23.74
C GLN A 171 13.91 19.02 -22.56
N LYS A 172 15.19 19.40 -22.58
CA LYS A 172 16.12 19.10 -21.48
C LYS A 172 15.66 19.78 -20.19
N TYR A 173 15.53 18.99 -19.12
CA TYR A 173 15.01 19.43 -17.81
C TYR A 173 13.55 19.93 -17.83
N GLY A 174 12.81 19.72 -18.92
CA GLY A 174 11.40 20.07 -19.03
C GLY A 174 10.52 18.82 -18.92
N MET A 175 9.81 18.67 -17.80
CA MET A 175 8.78 17.63 -17.66
C MET A 175 7.42 18.09 -18.22
N LEU A 176 7.18 19.41 -18.23
CA LEU A 176 6.01 20.05 -18.82
C LEU A 176 6.49 21.05 -19.87
N ILE A 177 5.75 21.16 -20.97
CA ILE A 177 5.92 22.22 -21.97
C ILE A 177 4.87 23.31 -21.77
N GLU A 178 5.00 24.46 -22.46
CA GLU A 178 4.12 25.63 -22.25
C GLU A 178 2.62 25.29 -22.38
N THR A 179 2.31 24.38 -23.31
CA THR A 179 0.94 23.92 -23.56
C THR A 179 0.36 23.07 -22.43
N ASP A 180 1.20 22.48 -21.58
CA ASP A 180 0.75 21.63 -20.48
C ASP A 180 0.39 22.44 -19.22
N TRP A 181 0.86 23.69 -19.13
CA TRP A 181 0.79 24.46 -17.89
C TRP A 181 -0.63 24.75 -17.42
N GLU A 182 -1.50 25.21 -18.31
CA GLU A 182 -2.87 25.61 -17.92
C GLU A 182 -3.66 24.41 -17.38
N ALA A 183 -3.70 23.31 -18.13
CA ALA A 183 -4.38 22.09 -17.73
C ALA A 183 -3.78 21.48 -16.45
N THR A 184 -2.45 21.44 -16.34
CA THR A 184 -1.77 20.92 -15.15
C THR A 184 -2.05 21.78 -13.93
N LEU A 185 -2.02 23.11 -14.07
CA LEU A 185 -2.32 24.03 -12.98
C LEU A 185 -3.77 23.89 -12.53
N ALA A 186 -4.72 23.78 -13.45
CA ALA A 186 -6.13 23.55 -13.13
C ALA A 186 -6.33 22.25 -12.32
N LEU A 187 -5.57 21.19 -12.65
CA LEU A 187 -5.60 19.91 -11.93
C LEU A 187 -4.95 20.00 -10.54
N VAL A 188 -3.76 20.60 -10.45
CA VAL A 188 -2.91 20.55 -9.25
C VAL A 188 -3.28 21.62 -8.22
N THR A 189 -3.75 22.79 -8.65
CA THR A 189 -4.15 23.90 -7.76
C THR A 189 -5.12 23.51 -6.64
N PRO A 190 -6.24 22.80 -6.89
CA PRO A 190 -7.15 22.42 -5.81
C PRO A 190 -6.52 21.45 -4.80
N LEU A 191 -5.59 20.59 -5.24
CA LEU A 191 -4.86 19.68 -4.36
C LEU A 191 -3.87 20.43 -3.48
N LEU A 192 -3.14 21.39 -4.05
CA LEU A 192 -2.22 22.25 -3.30
C LEU A 192 -2.97 23.08 -2.26
N ARG A 193 -4.11 23.68 -2.61
CA ARG A 193 -4.94 24.44 -1.64
C ARG A 193 -5.33 23.56 -0.46
N LYS A 194 -5.87 22.36 -0.71
CA LYS A 194 -6.24 21.41 0.35
C LYS A 194 -5.04 21.05 1.24
N MET A 195 -3.87 20.81 0.65
CA MET A 195 -2.65 20.53 1.39
C MET A 195 -2.28 21.70 2.31
N TYR A 196 -2.21 22.92 1.78
CA TYR A 196 -1.87 24.11 2.56
C TYR A 196 -2.87 24.39 3.67
N ASP A 197 -4.18 24.28 3.40
CA ASP A 197 -5.23 24.46 4.39
C ASP A 197 -5.09 23.46 5.55
N ALA A 198 -4.79 22.20 5.24
CA ALA A 198 -4.56 21.16 6.24
C ALA A 198 -3.30 21.43 7.09
N THR A 199 -2.20 21.84 6.46
CA THR A 199 -0.95 22.18 7.17
C THR A 199 -1.11 23.42 8.06
N LEU A 200 -1.84 24.43 7.61
CA LEU A 200 -2.15 25.63 8.39
C LEU A 200 -3.10 25.33 9.55
N ALA A 201 -4.07 24.43 9.36
CA ALA A 201 -4.95 23.99 10.44
C ALA A 201 -4.20 23.18 11.52
N GLN A 202 -3.22 22.35 11.14
CA GLN A 202 -2.40 21.58 12.07
C GLN A 202 -1.43 22.47 12.87
N SER A 203 -0.78 23.43 12.23
CA SER A 203 0.12 24.39 12.90
C SER A 203 -0.61 25.30 13.89
N ARG A 204 -1.88 25.65 13.63
CA ARG A 204 -2.74 26.35 14.59
C ARG A 204 -3.15 25.49 15.80
N LYS A 205 -3.27 24.17 15.63
CA LYS A 205 -3.63 23.25 16.72
C LYS A 205 -2.44 22.91 17.62
N HIS A 206 -1.20 23.04 17.16
CA HIS A 206 0.01 22.75 17.93
C HIS A 206 1.01 23.91 17.80
N PRO A 207 0.82 25.03 18.52
CA PRO A 207 1.78 26.12 18.53
C PRO A 207 3.12 25.60 19.08
N VAL A 208 4.19 25.72 18.28
CA VAL A 208 5.55 25.41 18.70
C VAL A 208 5.88 26.29 19.92
N LYS A 209 6.15 25.68 21.08
CA LYS A 209 6.61 26.43 22.26
C LYS A 209 7.94 27.11 21.92
N ALA A 210 7.98 28.43 22.10
CA ALA A 210 9.20 29.21 21.91
C ALA A 210 10.36 28.60 22.73
N PRO A 211 11.59 28.55 22.19
CA PRO A 211 12.72 28.03 22.93
C PRO A 211 12.96 28.90 24.16
N ARG A 212 13.02 28.28 25.34
CA ARG A 212 13.46 28.98 26.55
C ARG A 212 14.92 29.35 26.35
N LEU A 213 15.22 30.65 26.31
CA LEU A 213 16.59 31.14 26.39
C LEU A 213 17.22 30.60 27.68
N GLY A 214 18.07 29.58 27.53
CA GLY A 214 18.91 29.10 28.61
C GLY A 214 19.88 30.21 28.98
N ARG A 215 19.85 30.64 30.24
CA ARG A 215 20.92 31.46 30.79
C ARG A 215 22.20 30.63 30.78
N CYS A 216 23.17 31.02 29.97
CA CYS A 216 24.55 30.58 30.13
C CYS A 216 25.01 30.95 31.55
N ARG A 217 25.52 29.97 32.29
CA ARG A 217 26.42 30.18 33.43
C ARG A 217 27.84 30.02 32.93
#